data_AF-A0A4Q6FDZ9-F1
#
_entry.id   AF-A0A4Q6FDZ9-F1
#
_cell.length_a   1.000
_cell.length_b   1.000
_cell.length_c   1.000
_cell.angle_alpha   90.00
_cell.angle_beta   90.00
_cell.angle_gamma   90.00
#
_symmetry.space_group_name_H-M   'P 1'
#
loop_
_entity.id
_entity.type
_entity.pdbx_description
1 polymer ?
#
loop_
_entity_poly.entity_id
_entity_poly.type
_entity_poly.pdbx_seq_one_letter_code
_entity_poly.pdbx_strand_id
1 'polypeptide(L)'
;MGINMTRLGIVSLFFGLVSICSQPSAFAETPSNTISKGSIQTSIAPADSQRGLLDPYNITNVKITTHDNLQLDGRLYDPKLSRFPGKRPALIFTNSWTLDEYEYEIQARKFAAKGYIVLAYSTRGFGGSEGFVTVAGPNDVRDFSTVIDWLEVNTRVNPDKIGMSGVSYGAGLSLMAAAFEPRIKVVASMSGWGNLQQSLYRNDTIQKTWLDILVGSGKMKGRLDPDIFQQIKDMELRTDPIATRVWAALRSPETYIEQINARGVPVFLENSYLDALFPPL
;
A
#
# COMPACT_ATOMS: atom_id res chain seq x y z
N MET A 1 -27.16 1.79 -0.87
CA MET A 1 -27.31 1.43 0.55
C MET A 1 -25.98 1.77 1.21
N GLY A 2 -25.91 2.89 1.92
CA GLY A 2 -24.65 3.51 2.38
C GLY A 2 -24.15 2.97 3.72
N ILE A 3 -22.84 3.11 3.93
CA ILE A 3 -22.13 2.78 5.18
C ILE A 3 -22.69 3.65 6.31
N ASN A 4 -23.01 3.04 7.46
CA ASN A 4 -23.58 3.74 8.60
C ASN A 4 -22.50 4.56 9.32
N MET A 5 -22.44 5.87 9.02
CA MET A 5 -21.50 6.82 9.62
C MET A 5 -22.10 7.45 10.87
N THR A 6 -21.74 6.95 12.05
CA THR A 6 -21.96 7.70 13.30
C THR A 6 -20.67 7.84 14.10
N ARG A 7 -20.22 9.11 14.19
CA ARG A 7 -19.13 9.67 15.00
C ARG A 7 -17.70 9.52 14.46
N LEU A 8 -17.15 10.60 13.91
CA LEU A 8 -15.77 11.01 14.19
C LEU A 8 -15.56 12.51 13.90
N GLY A 9 -14.81 13.18 14.79
CA GLY A 9 -14.40 14.57 14.64
C GLY A 9 -13.38 14.75 13.52
N ILE A 10 -13.46 15.90 12.86
CA ILE A 10 -12.61 16.31 11.75
C ILE A 10 -11.19 16.57 12.27
N VAL A 11 -10.21 15.84 11.75
CA VAL A 11 -8.79 16.22 11.81
C VAL A 11 -8.27 16.18 10.38
N SER A 12 -8.13 17.35 9.76
CA SER A 12 -7.54 17.49 8.43
C SER A 12 -6.02 17.33 8.52
N LEU A 13 -5.47 16.29 7.86
CA LEU A 13 -4.06 16.22 7.52
C LEU A 13 -3.94 16.30 6.00
N PHE A 14 -3.47 17.45 5.51
CA PHE A 14 -3.14 17.65 4.10
C PHE A 14 -1.89 16.84 3.74
N PHE A 15 -2.02 15.94 2.76
CA PHE A 15 -0.87 15.44 1.99
C PHE A 15 -1.01 15.98 0.56
N GLY A 16 -0.20 17.01 0.26
CA GLY A 16 -0.14 17.61 -1.06
C GLY A 16 0.69 16.76 -2.01
N LEU A 17 0.14 16.52 -3.20
CA LEU A 17 0.89 16.11 -4.39
C LEU A 17 2.08 17.06 -4.60
N VAL A 18 3.29 16.51 -4.70
CA VAL A 18 4.45 17.28 -5.14
C VAL A 18 4.28 17.57 -6.63
N SER A 19 3.74 18.75 -6.95
CA SER A 19 3.74 19.31 -8.29
C SER A 19 5.17 19.68 -8.69
N ILE A 20 5.78 18.94 -9.60
CA ILE A 20 7.01 19.36 -10.27
C ILE A 20 6.60 20.39 -11.34
N CYS A 21 6.65 21.67 -10.99
CA CYS A 21 6.53 22.76 -11.95
C CYS A 21 7.94 23.27 -12.27
N SER A 22 8.50 22.87 -13.41
CA SER A 22 9.74 23.44 -13.95
C SER A 22 9.45 24.79 -14.59
N GLN A 23 9.96 25.88 -14.00
CA GLN A 23 10.03 27.19 -14.65
C GLN A 23 11.44 27.38 -15.23
N PRO A 24 11.60 27.87 -16.47
CA PRO A 24 12.91 28.18 -17.03
C PRO A 24 13.36 29.56 -16.53
N SER A 25 14.52 29.62 -15.88
CA SER A 25 15.15 30.90 -15.53
C SER A 25 16.21 31.25 -16.56
N ALA A 26 16.12 32.47 -17.08
CA ALA A 26 16.96 33.03 -18.13
C ALA A 26 18.45 33.10 -17.75
N PHE A 27 19.29 32.95 -18.78
CA PHE A 27 20.74 33.09 -18.75
C PHE A 27 21.18 34.53 -18.45
N ALA A 28 22.17 34.68 -17.58
CA ALA A 28 23.09 35.82 -17.58
C ALA A 28 24.52 35.32 -17.26
N GLU A 29 25.41 35.46 -18.24
CA GLU A 29 26.88 35.39 -18.14
C GLU A 29 27.38 36.57 -17.27
N THR A 30 28.39 36.56 -16.40
CA THR A 30 29.82 36.12 -16.37
C THR A 30 30.39 36.54 -14.98
N PRO A 31 31.69 36.36 -14.59
CA PRO A 31 32.79 35.59 -15.17
C PRO A 31 33.46 34.59 -14.19
N SER A 32 34.33 33.77 -14.78
CA SER A 32 35.20 32.74 -14.19
C SER A 32 36.15 33.25 -13.11
N ASN A 33 36.25 32.50 -12.00
CA ASN A 33 37.47 32.44 -11.20
C ASN A 33 37.81 30.98 -10.88
N THR A 34 38.98 30.57 -11.37
CA THR A 34 39.60 29.25 -11.22
C THR A 34 40.09 29.07 -9.78
N ILE A 35 39.54 28.10 -9.04
CA ILE A 35 40.16 27.57 -7.80
C ILE A 35 40.15 26.04 -7.87
N SER A 36 41.24 25.47 -7.36
CA SER A 36 41.79 24.14 -7.56
C SER A 36 40.88 22.95 -7.24
N LYS A 37 41.17 21.82 -7.93
CA LYS A 37 40.62 20.48 -7.68
C LYS A 37 40.97 20.01 -6.26
N GLY A 38 40.07 20.26 -5.31
CA GLY A 38 39.98 19.53 -4.05
C GLY A 38 38.81 18.54 -4.15
N SER A 39 39.09 17.24 -4.12
CA SER A 39 38.09 16.19 -4.09
C SER A 39 37.31 16.25 -2.77
N ILE A 40 36.12 16.85 -2.79
CA ILE A 40 35.15 16.68 -1.69
C ILE A 40 34.48 15.32 -1.92
N GLN A 41 35.08 14.28 -1.33
CA GLN A 41 34.36 13.05 -1.02
C GLN A 41 33.42 13.37 0.15
N THR A 42 32.16 13.65 -0.15
CA THR A 42 31.09 13.56 0.85
C THR A 42 30.85 12.08 1.14
N SER A 43 31.61 11.54 2.08
CA SER A 43 31.31 10.25 2.70
C SER A 43 30.01 10.40 3.51
N ILE A 44 28.91 9.92 2.95
CA ILE A 44 27.71 9.65 3.75
C ILE A 44 27.95 8.30 4.43
N ALA A 45 28.48 8.34 5.66
CA ALA A 45 28.58 7.20 6.56
C ALA A 45 28.05 7.60 7.95
N PRO A 46 27.60 6.65 8.77
CA PRO A 46 26.20 6.32 9.05
C PRO A 46 25.64 7.11 10.24
N ALA A 47 24.74 8.05 9.98
CA ALA A 47 23.97 8.71 11.06
C ALA A 47 22.81 7.85 11.60
N ASP A 48 22.42 6.78 10.89
CA ASP A 48 21.27 5.93 11.24
C ASP A 48 21.54 4.92 12.35
N SER A 49 22.78 4.45 12.51
CA SER A 49 23.09 3.39 13.50
C SER A 49 23.02 3.89 14.95
N GLN A 50 23.20 5.19 15.19
CA GLN A 50 23.19 5.79 16.53
C GLN A 50 21.79 6.29 16.97
N ARG A 51 20.91 6.68 16.04
CA ARG A 51 19.50 7.05 16.39
C ARG A 51 18.70 5.86 16.92
N GLY A 52 18.88 4.67 16.34
CA GLY A 52 18.08 3.48 16.66
C GLY A 52 18.28 2.91 18.08
N LEU A 53 19.39 3.22 18.77
CA LEU A 53 19.63 2.72 20.12
C LEU A 53 18.68 3.32 21.15
N LEU A 54 18.31 4.60 21.00
CA LEU A 54 17.40 5.30 21.90
C LEU A 54 15.93 5.19 21.49
N ASP A 55 15.66 4.81 20.24
CA ASP A 55 14.29 4.64 19.77
C ASP A 55 13.56 3.58 20.62
N PRO A 56 12.27 3.77 20.91
CA PRO A 56 11.50 2.86 21.76
C PRO A 56 11.04 1.59 21.04
N TYR A 57 11.55 1.35 19.83
CA TYR A 57 11.26 0.22 18.95
C TYR A 57 12.51 -0.17 18.17
N ASN A 58 12.51 -1.38 17.60
CA ASN A 58 13.52 -1.86 16.67
C ASN A 58 12.94 -1.82 15.25
N ILE A 59 13.79 -1.62 14.24
CA ILE A 59 13.41 -1.76 12.84
C ILE A 59 14.20 -2.91 12.22
N THR A 60 13.51 -3.85 11.59
CA THR A 60 14.11 -4.99 10.91
C THR A 60 13.49 -5.21 9.55
N ASN A 61 14.32 -5.49 8.54
CA ASN A 61 13.83 -6.07 7.30
C ASN A 61 13.58 -7.56 7.52
N VAL A 62 12.45 -8.05 7.01
CA VAL A 62 11.97 -9.41 7.24
C VAL A 62 11.53 -10.04 5.92
N LYS A 63 11.54 -11.38 5.90
CA LYS A 63 11.02 -12.18 4.80
C LYS A 63 9.84 -13.00 5.32
N ILE A 64 8.72 -12.92 4.61
CA ILE A 64 7.46 -13.56 4.97
C ILE A 64 7.18 -14.66 3.93
N THR A 65 7.28 -15.91 4.36
CA THR A 65 6.96 -17.07 3.51
C THR A 65 5.44 -17.23 3.39
N THR A 66 4.93 -17.20 2.17
CA THR A 66 3.51 -17.36 1.81
C THR A 66 3.06 -18.81 1.74
N HIS A 67 1.74 -19.02 1.68
CA HIS A 67 1.10 -20.33 1.55
C HIS A 67 1.52 -21.12 0.31
N ASP A 68 2.07 -20.47 -0.70
CA ASP A 68 2.64 -21.09 -1.91
C ASP A 68 4.18 -20.96 -1.99
N ASN A 69 4.83 -20.77 -0.83
CA ASN A 69 6.28 -20.74 -0.63
C ASN A 69 7.04 -19.57 -1.28
N LEU A 70 6.34 -18.50 -1.64
CA LEU A 70 6.99 -17.25 -2.07
C LEU A 70 7.44 -16.41 -0.87
N GLN A 71 8.52 -15.67 -1.04
CA GLN A 71 9.02 -14.72 -0.06
C GLN A 71 8.50 -13.31 -0.35
N LEU A 72 7.81 -12.70 0.63
CA LEU A 72 7.45 -11.28 0.60
C LEU A 72 8.42 -10.47 1.46
N ASP A 73 8.78 -9.30 0.97
CA ASP A 73 9.65 -8.35 1.66
C ASP A 73 8.80 -7.51 2.62
N GLY A 74 9.25 -7.46 3.86
CA GLY A 74 8.60 -6.67 4.91
C GLY A 74 9.61 -5.84 5.68
N ARG A 75 9.08 -4.79 6.31
CA ARG A 75 9.81 -3.94 7.23
C ARG A 75 9.00 -3.85 8.52
N LEU A 76 9.54 -4.46 9.55
CA LEU A 76 8.93 -4.58 10.87
C LEU A 76 9.47 -3.48 11.79
N TYR A 77 8.55 -2.81 12.48
CA TYR A 77 8.84 -1.84 13.53
C TYR A 77 8.24 -2.40 14.83
N ASP A 78 9.09 -3.02 15.65
CA ASP A 78 8.66 -3.74 16.85
C ASP A 78 9.00 -2.95 18.13
N PRO A 79 8.01 -2.46 18.89
CA PRO A 79 8.23 -1.74 20.14
C PRO A 79 8.96 -2.59 21.19
N LYS A 80 10.02 -2.01 21.77
CA LYS A 80 10.88 -2.68 22.75
C LYS A 80 10.06 -3.12 23.97
N LEU A 81 10.25 -4.37 24.39
CA LEU A 81 9.58 -4.97 25.54
C LEU A 81 9.77 -4.14 26.82
N SER A 82 10.96 -3.58 27.02
CA SER A 82 11.30 -2.76 28.19
C SER A 82 10.47 -1.49 28.34
N ARG A 83 9.92 -0.96 27.24
CA ARG A 83 9.08 0.25 27.24
C ARG A 83 7.60 -0.06 27.04
N PHE A 84 7.29 -1.09 26.26
CA PHE A 84 5.93 -1.50 25.96
C PHE A 84 5.74 -2.99 26.28
N PRO A 85 5.47 -3.33 27.55
CA PRO A 85 5.27 -4.71 27.96
C PRO A 85 3.94 -5.31 27.42
N GLY A 86 3.86 -6.63 27.42
CA GLY A 86 2.65 -7.39 27.05
C GLY A 86 2.36 -7.46 25.55
N LYS A 87 1.20 -7.99 25.18
CA LYS A 87 0.77 -8.03 23.78
C LYS A 87 0.44 -6.63 23.26
N ARG A 88 0.78 -6.34 22.00
CA ARG A 88 0.65 -5.00 21.41
C ARG A 88 -0.32 -4.99 20.22
N PRO A 89 -1.08 -3.91 20.01
CA PRO A 89 -1.86 -3.76 18.77
C PRO A 89 -0.90 -3.69 17.57
N ALA A 90 -1.35 -4.16 16.41
CA ALA A 90 -0.59 -4.08 15.18
C ALA A 90 -1.28 -3.22 14.11
N LEU A 91 -0.46 -2.59 13.27
CA LEU A 91 -0.87 -1.88 12.06
C LEU A 91 -0.09 -2.45 10.89
N ILE A 92 -0.80 -2.96 9.90
CA ILE A 92 -0.22 -3.47 8.66
C ILE A 92 -0.39 -2.40 7.59
N PHE A 93 0.71 -2.04 6.94
CA PHE A 93 0.72 -1.16 5.77
C PHE A 93 1.03 -1.95 4.51
N THR A 94 0.19 -1.79 3.50
CA THR A 94 0.38 -2.42 2.19
C THR A 94 0.85 -1.38 1.18
N ASN A 95 1.86 -1.73 0.39
CA ASN A 95 2.43 -0.81 -0.59
C ASN A 95 1.41 -0.36 -1.65
N SER A 96 1.57 0.88 -2.09
CA SER A 96 0.96 1.42 -3.31
C SER A 96 1.57 0.77 -4.55
N TRP A 97 0.93 0.98 -5.69
CA TRP A 97 1.37 0.46 -6.97
C TRP A 97 2.83 0.85 -7.24
N THR A 98 3.71 -0.12 -7.55
CA THR A 98 5.16 0.04 -7.82
C THR A 98 6.05 0.51 -6.67
N LEU A 99 5.46 0.89 -5.53
CA LEU A 99 6.22 1.18 -4.31
C LEU A 99 6.52 -0.13 -3.56
N ASP A 100 7.13 -0.02 -2.39
CA ASP A 100 7.66 -1.14 -1.63
C ASP A 100 7.47 -0.94 -0.12
N GLU A 101 8.10 -1.79 0.69
CA GLU A 101 7.96 -1.81 2.15
C GLU A 101 8.48 -0.54 2.84
N TYR A 102 9.16 0.37 2.11
CA TYR A 102 9.68 1.63 2.64
C TYR A 102 8.70 2.80 2.51
N GLU A 103 7.60 2.66 1.78
CA GLU A 103 6.63 3.74 1.51
C GLU A 103 6.16 4.45 2.79
N TYR A 104 5.91 3.67 3.85
CA TYR A 104 5.31 4.16 5.09
C TYR A 104 6.32 4.41 6.21
N GLU A 105 7.61 4.57 5.91
CA GLU A 105 8.69 4.69 6.92
C GLU A 105 8.36 5.73 8.01
N ILE A 106 7.86 6.90 7.63
CA ILE A 106 7.54 7.99 8.57
C ILE A 106 6.33 7.63 9.43
N GLN A 107 5.28 7.10 8.83
CA GLN A 107 4.03 6.72 9.49
C GLN A 107 4.28 5.54 10.44
N ALA A 108 5.02 4.54 10.00
CA ALA A 108 5.35 3.36 10.78
C ALA A 108 6.16 3.72 12.03
N ARG A 109 7.17 4.58 11.92
CA ARG A 109 7.90 5.11 13.07
C ARG A 109 7.01 5.86 14.06
N LYS A 110 6.06 6.66 13.57
CA LYS A 110 5.11 7.39 14.44
C LYS A 110 4.21 6.46 15.24
N PHE A 111 3.72 5.38 14.64
CA PHE A 111 2.89 4.38 15.33
C PHE A 111 3.73 3.48 16.26
N ALA A 112 4.91 3.05 15.83
CA ALA A 112 5.84 2.27 16.65
C ALA A 112 6.30 3.04 17.90
N ALA A 113 6.54 4.35 17.78
CA ALA A 113 6.84 5.23 18.91
C ALA A 113 5.71 5.30 19.95
N LYS A 114 4.46 5.01 19.55
CA LYS A 114 3.28 4.91 20.42
C LYS A 114 3.02 3.48 20.91
N GLY A 115 3.90 2.53 20.58
CA GLY A 115 3.84 1.15 21.04
C GLY A 115 2.94 0.24 20.19
N TYR A 116 2.69 0.58 18.93
CA TYR A 116 2.10 -0.36 17.96
C TYR A 116 3.21 -1.21 17.34
N ILE A 117 2.95 -2.49 17.11
CA ILE A 117 3.75 -3.25 16.15
C ILE A 117 3.33 -2.76 14.76
N VAL A 118 4.29 -2.36 13.92
CA VAL A 118 3.96 -1.95 12.55
C VAL A 118 4.69 -2.84 11.57
N LEU A 119 3.98 -3.34 10.57
CA LEU A 119 4.57 -4.07 9.46
C LEU A 119 4.15 -3.38 8.16
N ALA A 120 5.12 -2.78 7.47
CA ALA A 120 4.94 -2.39 6.07
C ALA A 120 5.47 -3.54 5.21
N TYR A 121 4.74 -3.96 4.18
CA TYR A 121 5.21 -5.03 3.30
C TYR A 121 4.95 -4.73 1.83
N SER A 122 5.85 -5.25 1.00
CA SER A 122 5.72 -5.29 -0.44
C SER A 122 4.84 -6.47 -0.84
N THR A 123 3.74 -6.20 -1.53
CA THR A 123 2.89 -7.22 -2.13
C THR A 123 3.64 -8.01 -3.21
N ARG A 124 3.10 -9.18 -3.56
CA ARG A 124 3.64 -10.05 -4.61
C ARG A 124 4.00 -9.27 -5.86
N GLY A 125 5.16 -9.58 -6.42
CA GLY A 125 5.61 -9.01 -7.68
C GLY A 125 6.09 -7.55 -7.59
N PHE A 126 6.04 -6.87 -6.44
CA PHE A 126 6.64 -5.55 -6.23
C PHE A 126 7.83 -5.61 -5.27
N GLY A 127 8.71 -4.60 -5.35
CA GLY A 127 9.92 -4.55 -4.53
C GLY A 127 10.79 -5.80 -4.70
N GLY A 128 11.28 -6.35 -3.58
CA GLY A 128 11.99 -7.63 -3.55
C GLY A 128 11.07 -8.86 -3.41
N SER A 129 9.76 -8.67 -3.20
CA SER A 129 8.80 -9.76 -3.00
C SER A 129 8.65 -10.60 -4.26
N GLU A 130 8.67 -11.91 -4.13
CA GLU A 130 8.54 -12.88 -5.22
C GLU A 130 7.12 -12.91 -5.85
N GLY A 131 6.92 -13.74 -6.87
CA GLY A 131 5.63 -13.91 -7.55
C GLY A 131 5.25 -12.79 -8.50
N PHE A 132 3.94 -12.69 -8.74
CA PHE A 132 3.32 -11.78 -9.71
C PHE A 132 2.24 -10.92 -9.07
N VAL A 133 2.10 -9.69 -9.57
CA VAL A 133 1.01 -8.77 -9.23
C VAL A 133 -0.26 -9.27 -9.91
N THR A 134 -1.30 -9.58 -9.12
CA THR A 134 -2.59 -10.08 -9.64
C THR A 134 -3.78 -9.13 -9.45
N VAL A 135 -3.51 -7.94 -8.88
CA VAL A 135 -4.47 -6.87 -8.59
C VAL A 135 -5.59 -7.36 -7.67
N ALA A 136 -5.30 -7.50 -6.37
CA ALA A 136 -6.25 -8.07 -5.40
C ALA A 136 -6.81 -9.44 -5.83
N GLY A 137 -5.95 -10.24 -6.47
CA GLY A 137 -6.31 -11.59 -6.91
C GLY A 137 -6.42 -12.57 -5.73
N PRO A 138 -6.81 -13.83 -5.99
CA PRO A 138 -7.00 -14.83 -4.95
C PRO A 138 -5.74 -15.08 -4.09
N ASN A 139 -4.56 -14.86 -4.66
CA ASN A 139 -3.30 -14.97 -3.93
C ASN A 139 -3.04 -13.77 -3.02
N ASP A 140 -3.29 -12.54 -3.48
CA ASP A 140 -3.23 -11.35 -2.61
C ASP A 140 -4.16 -11.50 -1.40
N VAL A 141 -5.38 -12.05 -1.61
CA VAL A 141 -6.35 -12.30 -0.53
C VAL A 141 -5.85 -13.33 0.49
N ARG A 142 -5.20 -14.40 0.02
CA ARG A 142 -4.62 -15.43 0.90
C ARG A 142 -3.37 -14.94 1.65
N ASP A 143 -2.63 -14.00 1.06
CA ASP A 143 -1.46 -13.42 1.71
C ASP A 143 -1.83 -12.61 2.96
N PHE A 144 -3.05 -12.08 3.09
CA PHE A 144 -3.47 -11.39 4.33
C PHE A 144 -3.32 -12.30 5.55
N SER A 145 -3.79 -13.54 5.46
CA SER A 145 -3.65 -14.51 6.54
C SER A 145 -2.19 -14.88 6.76
N THR A 146 -1.42 -15.08 5.69
CA THR A 146 0.04 -15.33 5.77
C THR A 146 0.75 -14.23 6.58
N VAL A 147 0.52 -12.96 6.24
CA VAL A 147 1.20 -11.82 6.86
C VAL A 147 0.84 -11.73 8.35
N ILE A 148 -0.42 -11.97 8.70
CA ILE A 148 -0.85 -11.95 10.11
C ILE A 148 -0.31 -13.18 10.87
N ASP A 149 -0.32 -14.37 10.27
CA ASP A 149 0.25 -15.59 10.87
C ASP A 149 1.73 -15.37 11.18
N TRP A 150 2.46 -14.76 10.25
CA TRP A 150 3.86 -14.39 10.45
C TRP A 150 4.03 -13.42 11.63
N LEU A 151 3.17 -12.40 11.75
CA LEU A 151 3.19 -11.48 12.89
C LEU A 151 2.92 -12.19 14.22
N GLU A 152 1.94 -13.09 14.27
CA GLU A 152 1.59 -13.84 15.48
C GLU A 152 2.74 -14.73 15.97
N VAL A 153 3.49 -15.32 15.05
CA VAL A 153 4.64 -16.17 15.37
C VAL A 153 5.88 -15.35 15.77
N ASN A 154 6.16 -14.26 15.06
CA ASN A 154 7.44 -13.55 15.17
C ASN A 154 7.41 -12.33 16.10
N THR A 155 6.24 -11.95 16.61
CA THR A 155 6.07 -10.74 17.42
C THR A 155 5.16 -10.99 18.63
N ARG A 156 4.95 -9.94 19.43
CA ARG A 156 3.99 -9.95 20.55
C ARG A 156 2.63 -9.35 20.15
N VAL A 157 2.21 -9.53 18.90
CA VAL A 157 0.94 -8.98 18.43
C VAL A 157 -0.24 -9.53 19.24
N ASN A 158 -1.21 -8.67 19.49
CA ASN A 158 -2.52 -9.07 19.96
C ASN A 158 -3.40 -9.38 18.74
N PRO A 159 -3.82 -10.64 18.52
CA PRO A 159 -4.63 -11.02 17.36
C PRO A 159 -6.00 -10.34 17.34
N ASP A 160 -6.48 -9.85 18.49
CA ASP A 160 -7.74 -9.12 18.60
C ASP A 160 -7.59 -7.60 18.36
N LYS A 161 -6.40 -7.12 18.00
CA LYS A 161 -6.11 -5.68 17.81
C LYS A 161 -5.19 -5.43 16.61
N ILE A 162 -5.58 -5.96 15.45
CA ILE A 162 -4.85 -5.77 14.19
C ILE A 162 -5.65 -4.85 13.27
N GLY A 163 -5.02 -3.78 12.82
CA GLY A 163 -5.55 -2.88 11.79
C GLY A 163 -4.76 -2.99 10.50
N MET A 164 -5.39 -2.62 9.38
CA MET A 164 -4.74 -2.57 8.07
C MET A 164 -5.01 -1.23 7.38
N SER A 165 -4.02 -0.73 6.67
CA SER A 165 -4.11 0.55 5.99
C SER A 165 -3.21 0.59 4.76
N GLY A 166 -3.55 1.47 3.83
CA GLY A 166 -2.71 1.78 2.70
C GLY A 166 -3.30 2.91 1.87
N VAL A 167 -2.50 3.37 0.92
CA VAL A 167 -2.88 4.33 -0.12
C VAL A 167 -3.02 3.58 -1.44
N SER A 168 -3.87 4.07 -2.36
CA SER A 168 -3.91 3.59 -3.74
C SER A 168 -4.10 2.06 -3.84
N TYR A 169 -3.10 1.33 -4.32
CA TYR A 169 -3.12 -0.13 -4.39
C TYR A 169 -3.36 -0.78 -3.01
N GLY A 170 -2.63 -0.32 -2.00
CA GLY A 170 -2.75 -0.80 -0.63
C GLY A 170 -4.09 -0.47 0.02
N ALA A 171 -4.75 0.61 -0.41
CA ALA A 171 -6.07 0.99 0.08
C ALA A 171 -7.16 -0.01 -0.32
N GLY A 172 -7.22 -0.38 -1.61
CA GLY A 172 -8.17 -1.40 -2.07
C GLY A 172 -7.88 -2.79 -1.48
N LEU A 173 -6.60 -3.16 -1.34
CA LEU A 173 -6.23 -4.40 -0.64
C LEU A 173 -6.64 -4.39 0.83
N SER A 174 -6.50 -3.26 1.53
CA SER A 174 -6.94 -3.13 2.92
C SER A 174 -8.45 -3.34 3.05
N LEU A 175 -9.25 -2.83 2.11
CA LEU A 175 -10.69 -3.07 2.07
C LEU A 175 -11.02 -4.54 1.78
N MET A 176 -10.28 -5.19 0.88
CA MET A 176 -10.42 -6.63 0.64
C MET A 176 -10.12 -7.45 1.91
N ALA A 177 -9.11 -7.07 2.68
CA ALA A 177 -8.80 -7.75 3.96
C ALA A 177 -9.93 -7.62 5.00
N ALA A 178 -10.67 -6.50 5.00
CA ALA A 178 -11.87 -6.36 5.84
C ALA A 178 -12.98 -7.36 5.46
N ALA A 179 -13.02 -7.85 4.23
CA ALA A 179 -13.94 -8.92 3.82
C ALA A 179 -13.40 -10.30 4.23
N PHE A 180 -12.13 -10.57 3.96
CA PHE A 180 -11.61 -11.95 3.96
C PHE A 180 -10.79 -12.38 5.17
N GLU A 181 -10.23 -11.46 5.95
CA GLU A 181 -9.34 -11.80 7.07
C GLU A 181 -9.97 -11.42 8.43
N PRO A 182 -10.54 -12.38 9.19
CA PRO A 182 -11.33 -12.13 10.41
C PRO A 182 -10.57 -11.44 11.55
N ARG A 183 -9.22 -11.47 11.53
CA ARG A 183 -8.39 -10.80 12.53
C ARG A 183 -8.22 -9.31 12.31
N ILE A 184 -8.51 -8.80 11.11
CA ILE A 184 -8.58 -7.35 10.87
C ILE A 184 -9.76 -6.74 11.62
N LYS A 185 -9.48 -5.78 12.50
CA LYS A 185 -10.44 -5.11 13.38
C LYS A 185 -10.70 -3.65 13.01
N VAL A 186 -9.90 -3.07 12.14
CA VAL A 186 -10.09 -1.71 11.63
C VAL A 186 -9.36 -1.55 10.30
N VAL A 187 -9.96 -0.79 9.38
CA VAL A 187 -9.33 -0.43 8.10
C VAL A 187 -9.34 1.07 7.90
N ALA A 188 -8.22 1.60 7.42
CA ALA A 188 -8.12 2.96 6.89
C ALA A 188 -7.65 2.90 5.43
N SER A 189 -8.57 3.19 4.51
CA SER A 189 -8.36 3.15 3.07
C SER A 189 -8.29 4.57 2.51
N MET A 190 -7.17 4.90 1.88
CA MET A 190 -6.86 6.25 1.41
C MET A 190 -6.64 6.25 -0.11
N SER A 191 -7.46 6.98 -0.85
CA SER A 191 -7.38 7.11 -2.32
C SER A 191 -7.32 5.76 -3.03
N GLY A 192 -8.21 4.83 -2.64
CA GLY A 192 -8.31 3.47 -3.19
C GLY A 192 -9.59 3.24 -3.98
N TRP A 193 -9.76 2.03 -4.53
CA TRP A 193 -11.00 1.64 -5.21
C TRP A 193 -11.95 0.88 -4.28
N GLY A 194 -13.24 1.22 -4.36
CA GLY A 194 -14.33 0.34 -3.92
C GLY A 194 -14.78 -0.61 -5.04
N ASN A 195 -14.73 -0.12 -6.29
CA ASN A 195 -15.07 -0.86 -7.50
C ASN A 195 -13.96 -0.68 -8.55
N LEU A 196 -13.27 -1.78 -8.86
CA LEU A 196 -12.14 -1.79 -9.80
C LEU A 196 -12.63 -1.57 -11.23
N GLN A 197 -13.79 -2.14 -11.59
CA GLN A 197 -14.41 -1.95 -12.89
C GLN A 197 -14.76 -0.48 -13.10
N GLN A 198 -15.38 0.19 -12.14
CA GLN A 198 -15.73 1.61 -12.24
C GLN A 198 -14.49 2.51 -12.34
N SER A 199 -13.37 2.07 -11.77
CA SER A 199 -12.09 2.77 -11.81
C SER A 199 -11.37 2.60 -13.16
N LEU A 200 -11.36 1.41 -13.76
CA LEU A 200 -10.53 1.14 -14.95
C LEU A 200 -11.31 0.84 -16.24
N TYR A 201 -12.59 0.48 -16.13
CA TYR A 201 -13.44 0.01 -17.23
C TYR A 201 -14.92 0.42 -17.05
N ARG A 202 -15.14 1.72 -16.79
CA ARG A 202 -16.48 2.28 -16.54
C ARG A 202 -17.34 2.25 -17.80
N ASN A 203 -18.56 1.72 -17.72
CA ASN A 203 -19.49 1.66 -18.85
C ASN A 203 -18.84 1.10 -20.14
N ASP A 204 -18.06 0.02 -19.99
CA ASP A 204 -17.29 -0.63 -21.07
C ASP A 204 -16.35 0.31 -21.84
N THR A 205 -15.92 1.36 -21.15
CA THR A 205 -14.99 2.35 -21.64
C THR A 205 -13.73 2.25 -20.79
N ILE A 206 -12.65 1.88 -21.45
CA ILE A 206 -11.36 1.70 -20.83
C ILE A 206 -10.76 3.05 -20.44
N GLN A 207 -10.26 3.16 -19.21
CA GLN A 207 -9.48 4.31 -18.76
C GLN A 207 -8.04 4.21 -19.28
N LYS A 208 -7.87 4.29 -20.61
CA LYS A 208 -6.62 3.90 -21.29
C LYS A 208 -5.40 4.65 -20.77
N THR A 209 -5.48 5.96 -20.56
CA THR A 209 -4.34 6.75 -20.07
C THR A 209 -3.83 6.22 -18.72
N TRP A 210 -4.73 5.98 -17.78
CA TRP A 210 -4.37 5.45 -16.47
C TRP A 210 -3.87 4.01 -16.54
N LEU A 211 -4.51 3.18 -17.36
CA LEU A 211 -4.11 1.79 -17.54
C LEU A 211 -2.73 1.69 -18.18
N ASP A 212 -2.42 2.49 -19.18
CA ASP A 212 -1.10 2.55 -19.82
C ASP A 212 -0.03 3.01 -18.81
N ILE A 213 -0.34 3.99 -17.94
CA ILE A 213 0.55 4.42 -16.85
C ILE A 213 0.79 3.28 -15.86
N LEU A 214 -0.27 2.62 -15.37
CA LEU A 214 -0.17 1.54 -14.39
C LEU A 214 0.60 0.33 -14.95
N VAL A 215 0.28 -0.05 -16.18
CA VAL A 215 0.92 -1.19 -16.86
C VAL A 215 2.38 -0.88 -17.19
N GLY A 216 2.64 0.32 -17.71
CA GLY A 216 3.99 0.78 -18.01
C GLY A 216 4.86 0.79 -16.76
N SER A 217 4.39 1.41 -15.68
CA SER A 217 5.11 1.46 -14.41
C SER A 217 5.24 0.08 -13.77
N GLY A 218 4.18 -0.74 -13.82
CA GLY A 218 4.16 -2.09 -13.28
C GLY A 218 5.15 -3.03 -13.97
N LYS A 219 5.32 -2.93 -15.29
CA LYS A 219 6.37 -3.67 -16.04
C LYS A 219 7.78 -3.23 -15.68
N MET A 220 7.98 -1.95 -15.38
CA MET A 220 9.30 -1.42 -15.02
C MET A 220 9.71 -1.76 -13.58
N LYS A 221 8.75 -1.78 -12.65
CA LYS A 221 9.01 -1.84 -11.21
C LYS A 221 8.48 -3.11 -10.53
N GLY A 222 7.87 -4.01 -11.29
CA GLY A 222 7.34 -5.26 -10.78
C GLY A 222 7.20 -6.34 -11.84
N ARG A 223 6.48 -7.40 -11.48
CA ARG A 223 6.16 -8.54 -12.34
C ARG A 223 4.66 -8.70 -12.43
N LEU A 224 4.08 -8.17 -13.50
CA LEU A 224 2.63 -8.27 -13.72
C LEU A 224 2.28 -9.69 -14.18
N ASP A 225 1.19 -10.23 -13.62
CA ASP A 225 0.65 -11.51 -14.06
C ASP A 225 0.22 -11.43 -15.54
N PRO A 226 0.54 -12.43 -16.38
CA PRO A 226 0.12 -12.45 -17.79
C PRO A 226 -1.40 -12.27 -18.01
N ASP A 227 -2.24 -12.72 -17.07
CA ASP A 227 -3.69 -12.53 -17.11
C ASP A 227 -4.07 -11.04 -17.21
N ILE A 228 -3.30 -10.13 -16.59
CA ILE A 228 -3.54 -8.69 -16.68
C ILE A 228 -3.48 -8.21 -18.13
N PHE A 229 -2.51 -8.69 -18.92
CA PHE A 229 -2.39 -8.29 -20.32
C PHE A 229 -3.53 -8.83 -21.18
N GLN A 230 -4.00 -10.03 -20.87
CA GLN A 230 -5.16 -10.60 -21.55
C GLN A 230 -6.42 -9.78 -21.24
N GLN A 231 -6.65 -9.42 -19.98
CA GLN A 231 -7.80 -8.59 -19.60
C GLN A 231 -7.78 -7.20 -20.23
N ILE A 232 -6.60 -6.56 -20.35
CA ILE A 232 -6.47 -5.28 -21.04
C ILE A 232 -6.85 -5.43 -22.52
N LYS A 233 -6.35 -6.48 -23.18
CA LYS A 233 -6.69 -6.76 -24.57
C LYS A 233 -8.20 -7.00 -24.74
N ASP A 234 -8.82 -7.70 -23.81
CA ASP A 234 -10.26 -7.95 -23.84
C ASP A 234 -11.08 -6.68 -23.58
N MET A 235 -10.61 -5.79 -22.72
CA MET A 235 -11.19 -4.44 -22.52
C MET A 235 -11.08 -3.57 -23.78
N GLU A 236 -9.90 -3.56 -24.43
CA GLU A 236 -9.63 -2.75 -25.62
C GLU A 236 -10.43 -3.23 -26.84
N LEU A 237 -10.48 -4.54 -27.05
CA LEU A 237 -11.16 -5.15 -28.19
C LEU A 237 -12.65 -5.44 -27.93
N ARG A 238 -13.09 -5.32 -26.66
CA ARG A 238 -14.45 -5.68 -26.21
C ARG A 238 -14.85 -7.10 -26.62
N THR A 239 -13.90 -8.03 -26.57
CA THR A 239 -14.07 -9.44 -26.97
C THR A 239 -15.00 -10.19 -26.00
N ASP A 240 -14.83 -9.97 -24.69
CA ASP A 240 -15.71 -10.53 -23.66
C ASP A 240 -15.93 -9.56 -22.47
N PRO A 241 -16.80 -8.54 -22.63
CA PRO A 241 -17.08 -7.58 -21.57
C PRO A 241 -17.73 -8.21 -20.33
N ILE A 242 -18.33 -9.40 -20.43
CA ILE A 242 -18.94 -10.05 -19.27
C ILE A 242 -17.84 -10.65 -18.40
N ALA A 243 -16.94 -11.43 -18.98
CA ALA A 243 -15.82 -12.02 -18.25
C ALA A 243 -14.92 -10.96 -17.60
N THR A 244 -14.62 -9.87 -18.31
CA THR A 244 -13.85 -8.75 -17.74
C THR A 244 -14.53 -8.11 -16.53
N ARG A 245 -15.86 -7.93 -16.58
CA ARG A 245 -16.61 -7.38 -15.44
C ARG A 245 -16.61 -8.33 -14.25
N VAL A 246 -16.75 -9.64 -14.49
CA VAL A 246 -16.64 -10.66 -13.42
C VAL A 246 -15.24 -10.65 -12.81
N TRP A 247 -14.20 -10.59 -13.64
CA TRP A 247 -12.80 -10.50 -13.18
C TRP A 247 -12.56 -9.29 -12.28
N ALA A 248 -13.11 -8.13 -12.64
CA ALA A 248 -13.00 -6.90 -11.88
C ALA A 248 -13.85 -6.91 -10.60
N ALA A 249 -15.06 -7.50 -10.65
CA ALA A 249 -15.94 -7.65 -9.49
C ALA A 249 -15.27 -8.49 -8.39
N LEU A 250 -14.65 -9.61 -8.75
CA LEU A 250 -13.93 -10.46 -7.78
C LEU A 250 -12.79 -9.72 -7.03
N ARG A 251 -12.30 -8.62 -7.61
CA ARG A 251 -11.23 -7.76 -7.11
C ARG A 251 -11.75 -6.44 -6.52
N SER A 252 -13.06 -6.31 -6.36
CA SER A 252 -13.73 -5.10 -5.89
C SER A 252 -14.29 -5.30 -4.49
N PRO A 253 -13.88 -4.49 -3.50
CA PRO A 253 -14.51 -4.51 -2.18
C PRO A 253 -16.03 -4.38 -2.20
N GLU A 254 -16.59 -3.66 -3.18
CA GLU A 254 -18.04 -3.51 -3.36
C GLU A 254 -18.77 -4.86 -3.49
N THR A 255 -18.14 -5.85 -4.12
CA THR A 255 -18.70 -7.20 -4.26
C THR A 255 -18.86 -7.91 -2.91
N TYR A 256 -18.16 -7.46 -1.87
CA TYR A 256 -18.11 -8.10 -0.56
C TYR A 256 -18.65 -7.22 0.58
N ILE A 257 -19.48 -6.21 0.26
CA ILE A 257 -20.04 -5.28 1.25
C ILE A 257 -20.82 -6.02 2.34
N GLU A 258 -21.57 -7.07 2.00
CA GLU A 258 -22.32 -7.85 2.98
C GLU A 258 -21.40 -8.53 4.00
N GLN A 259 -20.28 -9.11 3.54
CA GLN A 259 -19.28 -9.73 4.41
C GLN A 259 -18.60 -8.68 5.31
N ILE A 260 -18.24 -7.53 4.74
CA ILE A 260 -17.63 -6.42 5.50
C ILE A 260 -18.60 -5.91 6.58
N ASN A 261 -19.87 -5.68 6.22
CA ASN A 261 -20.90 -5.19 7.12
C ASN A 261 -21.26 -6.21 8.20
N ALA A 262 -21.39 -7.49 7.85
CA ALA A 262 -21.69 -8.56 8.80
C ALA A 262 -20.63 -8.69 9.90
N ARG A 263 -19.37 -8.37 9.57
CA ARG A 263 -18.27 -8.35 10.53
C ARG A 263 -18.23 -7.10 11.41
N GLY A 264 -18.90 -6.02 11.02
CA GLY A 264 -18.89 -4.75 11.75
C GLY A 264 -17.51 -4.12 11.88
N VAL A 265 -16.60 -4.37 10.92
CA VAL A 265 -15.24 -3.78 10.92
C VAL A 265 -15.38 -2.27 10.67
N PRO A 266 -14.91 -1.39 11.57
CA PRO A 266 -14.86 0.04 11.30
C PRO A 266 -13.94 0.34 10.12
N VAL A 267 -14.47 1.08 9.14
CA VAL A 267 -13.74 1.50 7.93
C VAL A 267 -13.68 3.02 7.89
N PHE A 268 -12.47 3.57 7.82
CA PHE A 268 -12.21 4.95 7.47
C PHE A 268 -11.89 5.03 5.97
N LEU A 269 -12.62 5.87 5.24
CA LEU A 269 -12.41 6.15 3.82
C LEU A 269 -11.94 7.59 3.67
N GLU A 270 -10.86 7.79 2.93
CA GLU A 270 -10.37 9.09 2.51
C GLU A 270 -10.08 9.02 1.01
N ASN A 271 -10.49 10.02 0.25
CA ASN A 271 -10.20 10.15 -1.18
C ASN A 271 -10.11 11.63 -1.51
N SER A 272 -9.19 11.98 -2.42
CA SER A 272 -9.15 13.32 -2.99
C SER A 272 -10.36 13.55 -3.91
N TYR A 273 -11.01 14.71 -3.78
CA TYR A 273 -12.16 15.08 -4.63
C TYR A 273 -11.83 15.07 -6.14
N LEU A 274 -10.57 15.36 -6.48
CA LEU A 274 -10.06 15.41 -7.85
C LEU A 274 -9.32 14.13 -8.26
N ASP A 275 -9.46 13.03 -7.51
CA ASP A 275 -8.88 11.75 -7.91
C ASP A 275 -9.52 11.27 -9.22
N ALA A 276 -8.73 11.24 -10.29
CA ALA A 276 -9.19 10.82 -11.61
C ALA A 276 -8.94 9.34 -11.88
N LEU A 277 -8.15 8.65 -11.05
CA LEU A 277 -7.88 7.23 -11.17
C LEU A 277 -8.90 6.42 -10.35
N PHE A 278 -9.08 6.81 -9.09
CA PHE A 278 -10.05 6.24 -8.16
C PHE A 278 -11.04 7.33 -7.73
N PRO A 279 -11.94 7.74 -8.63
CA PRO A 279 -12.88 8.80 -8.32
C PRO A 279 -13.78 8.41 -7.14
N PRO A 280 -14.06 9.34 -6.20
CA PRO A 280 -15.00 9.08 -5.12
C PRO A 280 -16.37 8.70 -5.67
N LEU A 281 -17.02 7.73 -5.01
CA LEU A 281 -18.33 7.18 -5.37
C LEU A 281 -19.44 8.24 -5.39
#